data_AF-V9GDW1-F1
#
_entry.id   AF-V9GDW1-F1
#
_cell.length_a   1.000
_cell.length_b   1.000
_cell.length_c   1.000
_cell.angle_alpha   90.00
_cell.angle_beta   90.00
_cell.angle_gamma   90.00
#
_symmetry.space_group_name_H-M   'P 1'
#
loop_
_entity.id
_entity.type
_entity.pdbx_description
1 polymer ?
#
loop_
_entity_poly.entity_id
_entity_poly.type
_entity_poly.pdbx_seq_one_letter_code
_entity_poly.pdbx_strand_id
1 'polypeptide(L)'
;MSTGNPEKIAAYTMAERRYKDTIAELFHEDAGVEFHEHPSESYVTDLETKAAESGDPTDKARAAILRDRLDYYDAEKTKHFDWRISRERFRKLLVEGGKVTGADVQEAYRLAKHTPSVELMSLYSQLKRKHGEGN
;
A
#
# COMPACT_ATOMS: atom_id res chain seq x y z
N MET A 1 17.90 -14.51 -16.62
CA MET A 1 16.79 -13.63 -16.20
C MET A 1 15.50 -14.39 -16.47
N SER A 2 14.71 -14.73 -15.45
CA SER A 2 13.43 -15.40 -15.68
C SER A 2 12.48 -14.40 -16.31
N THR A 3 12.18 -14.59 -17.59
CA THR A 3 11.08 -13.91 -18.28
C THR A 3 9.79 -14.14 -17.48
N GLY A 4 9.14 -13.06 -17.05
CA GLY A 4 7.90 -13.12 -16.28
C GLY A 4 6.82 -13.91 -17.03
N ASN A 5 5.84 -14.46 -16.29
CA ASN A 5 4.73 -15.21 -16.89
C ASN A 5 4.04 -14.35 -17.99
N PRO A 6 4.06 -14.78 -19.27
CA PRO A 6 3.50 -14.01 -20.39
C PRO A 6 2.03 -13.64 -20.22
N GLU A 7 1.23 -14.52 -19.60
CA GLU A 7 -0.19 -14.28 -19.37
C GLU A 7 -0.40 -13.12 -18.39
N LYS A 8 0.43 -13.05 -17.34
CA LYS A 8 0.39 -11.95 -16.37
C LYS A 8 0.82 -10.64 -17.00
N ILE A 9 1.81 -10.68 -17.90
CA ILE A 9 2.27 -9.51 -18.64
C ILE A 9 1.15 -9.00 -19.55
N ALA A 10 0.51 -9.88 -20.32
CA ALA A 10 -0.60 -9.50 -21.20
C ALA A 10 -1.80 -8.92 -20.41
N ALA A 11 -2.18 -9.55 -19.30
CA ALA A 11 -3.25 -9.05 -18.44
C ALA A 11 -2.95 -7.66 -17.87
N TYR A 12 -1.71 -7.45 -17.40
CA TYR A 12 -1.25 -6.15 -16.93
C TYR A 12 -1.30 -5.10 -18.03
N THR A 13 -0.77 -5.38 -19.22
CA THR A 13 -0.77 -4.43 -20.35
C THR A 13 -2.18 -4.06 -20.79
N MET A 14 -3.11 -5.01 -20.82
CA MET A 14 -4.51 -4.70 -21.13
C MET A 14 -5.16 -3.82 -20.07
N ALA A 15 -4.92 -4.11 -18.78
CA ALA A 15 -5.46 -3.32 -17.68
C ALA A 15 -4.88 -1.89 -17.69
N GLU A 16 -3.57 -1.76 -17.90
CA GLU A 16 -2.87 -0.48 -18.01
C GLU A 16 -3.43 0.36 -19.18
N ARG A 17 -3.67 -0.27 -20.33
CA ARG A 17 -4.26 0.42 -21.48
C ARG A 17 -5.67 0.92 -21.18
N ARG A 18 -6.55 0.06 -20.64
CA ARG A 18 -7.91 0.45 -20.25
C ARG A 18 -7.90 1.60 -19.26
N TYR A 19 -7.00 1.57 -18.28
CA TYR A 19 -6.83 2.63 -17.31
C TYR A 19 -6.45 3.97 -17.97
N LYS A 20 -5.47 3.96 -18.88
CA LYS A 20 -5.06 5.16 -19.64
C LYS A 20 -6.20 5.70 -20.50
N ASP A 21 -6.94 4.82 -21.15
CA ASP A 21 -8.10 5.19 -21.98
C ASP A 21 -9.19 5.86 -21.13
N THR A 22 -9.51 5.30 -19.95
CA THR A 22 -10.48 5.89 -19.00
C THR A 22 -10.04 7.25 -18.47
N ILE A 23 -8.75 7.43 -18.18
CA ILE A 23 -8.24 8.75 -17.76
C ILE A 23 -8.37 9.75 -18.89
N ALA A 24 -7.98 9.39 -20.11
CA ALA A 24 -8.06 10.27 -21.26
C ALA A 24 -9.52 10.66 -21.58
N GLU A 25 -10.47 9.75 -21.38
CA GLU A 25 -11.89 10.02 -21.58
C GLU A 25 -12.45 10.98 -20.52
N LEU A 26 -12.13 10.77 -19.24
CA LEU A 26 -12.74 11.53 -18.14
C LEU A 26 -12.00 12.84 -17.82
N PHE A 27 -10.70 12.91 -18.03
CA PHE A 27 -9.83 14.01 -17.60
C PHE A 27 -9.09 14.67 -18.79
N HIS A 28 -9.84 15.05 -19.82
CA HIS A 28 -9.35 15.83 -20.96
C HIS A 28 -9.42 17.34 -20.66
N GLU A 29 -8.73 18.18 -21.46
CA GLU A 29 -8.64 19.63 -21.21
C GLU A 29 -10.02 20.32 -21.10
N ASP A 30 -11.00 19.90 -21.90
CA ASP A 30 -12.36 20.46 -21.87
C ASP A 30 -13.19 20.00 -20.67
N ALA A 31 -12.75 18.99 -19.92
CA ALA A 31 -13.46 18.48 -18.75
C ALA A 31 -13.43 19.46 -17.56
N GLY A 32 -12.52 20.43 -17.55
CA GLY A 32 -12.36 21.40 -16.46
C GLY A 32 -11.91 20.78 -15.12
N VAL A 33 -11.53 19.50 -15.12
CA VAL A 33 -11.04 18.75 -13.97
C VAL A 33 -9.72 18.08 -14.33
N GLU A 34 -8.67 18.41 -13.58
CA GLU A 34 -7.33 17.85 -13.79
C GLU A 34 -7.17 16.51 -13.08
N PHE A 35 -6.47 15.59 -13.74
CA PHE A 35 -6.10 14.33 -13.11
C PHE A 35 -4.82 14.50 -12.30
N HIS A 36 -4.92 14.43 -10.97
CA HIS A 36 -3.75 14.41 -10.09
C HIS A 36 -3.36 12.99 -9.72
N GLU A 37 -2.08 12.67 -9.89
CA GLU A 37 -1.52 11.38 -9.47
C GLU A 37 -1.55 11.23 -7.95
N HIS A 38 -1.29 12.30 -7.21
CA HIS A 38 -1.40 12.35 -5.75
C HIS A 38 -2.37 13.47 -5.37
N PRO A 39 -3.70 13.24 -5.45
CA PRO A 39 -4.67 14.28 -5.13
C PRO A 39 -4.61 14.62 -3.64
N SER A 40 -4.90 15.88 -3.29
CA SER A 40 -5.10 16.27 -1.89
C SER A 40 -6.52 15.94 -1.44
N GLU A 41 -6.71 15.72 -0.14
CA GLU A 41 -8.05 15.43 0.41
C GLU A 41 -9.03 16.59 0.19
N SER A 42 -8.55 17.84 0.27
CA SER A 42 -9.37 19.02 -0.05
C SER A 42 -9.86 19.00 -1.50
N TYR A 43 -8.99 18.63 -2.44
CA TYR A 43 -9.33 18.58 -3.85
C TYR A 43 -10.37 17.50 -4.16
N VAL A 44 -10.22 16.31 -3.57
CA VAL A 44 -11.21 15.23 -3.72
C VAL A 44 -12.56 15.62 -3.13
N THR A 45 -12.56 16.26 -1.95
CA THR A 45 -13.79 16.71 -1.28
C THR A 45 -14.54 17.77 -2.08
N ASP A 46 -13.81 18.71 -2.71
CA ASP A 46 -14.41 19.71 -3.60
C ASP A 46 -15.06 19.06 -4.83
N LEU A 47 -14.43 18.02 -5.39
CA LEU A 47 -14.99 17.28 -6.53
C LEU A 47 -16.21 16.44 -6.16
N GLU A 48 -16.22 15.83 -4.98
CA GLU A 48 -17.39 15.10 -4.46
C GLU A 48 -18.57 16.05 -4.23
N THR A 49 -18.29 17.25 -3.71
CA THR A 49 -19.31 18.28 -3.53
C THR A 49 -19.88 18.71 -4.88
N LYS A 50 -19.03 19.01 -5.86
CA LYS A 50 -19.45 19.32 -7.23
C LYS A 50 -20.26 18.20 -7.87
N ALA A 51 -19.85 16.95 -7.70
CA ALA A 51 -20.56 15.79 -8.23
C ALA A 51 -21.92 15.56 -7.56
N ALA A 52 -22.06 15.92 -6.28
CA ALA A 52 -23.32 15.90 -5.56
C ALA A 52 -24.26 17.02 -6.02
N GLU A 53 -23.72 18.20 -6.33
CA GLU A 53 -24.47 19.36 -6.83
C GLU A 53 -24.89 19.24 -8.30
N SER A 54 -23.98 18.76 -9.18
CA SER A 54 -24.26 18.61 -10.62
C SER A 54 -25.12 17.39 -10.90
N GLY A 55 -24.95 16.31 -10.13
CA GLY A 55 -25.60 15.04 -10.34
C GLY A 55 -25.10 14.26 -11.57
N ASP A 56 -24.17 14.81 -12.35
CA ASP A 56 -23.64 14.23 -13.59
C ASP A 56 -22.91 12.91 -13.29
N PRO A 57 -23.25 11.81 -13.99
CA PRO A 57 -22.51 10.55 -13.89
C PRO A 57 -21.00 10.69 -14.10
N THR A 58 -20.58 11.62 -14.95
CA THR A 58 -19.18 11.86 -15.30
C THR A 58 -18.42 12.50 -14.14
N ASP A 59 -19.03 13.47 -13.46
CA ASP A 59 -18.44 14.10 -12.28
C ASP A 59 -18.34 13.12 -11.11
N LYS A 60 -19.35 12.27 -10.94
CA LYS A 60 -19.32 11.18 -9.96
C LYS A 60 -18.20 10.19 -10.25
N ALA A 61 -18.00 9.83 -11.52
CA ALA A 61 -16.92 8.94 -11.92
C ALA A 61 -15.54 9.56 -11.66
N ARG A 62 -15.34 10.84 -11.99
CA ARG A 62 -14.10 11.57 -11.70
C ARG A 62 -13.79 11.62 -10.21
N ALA A 63 -14.78 11.99 -9.38
CA ALA A 63 -14.64 12.05 -7.94
C ALA A 63 -14.29 10.68 -7.34
N ALA A 64 -14.97 9.62 -7.78
CA ALA A 64 -14.69 8.25 -7.32
C ALA A 64 -13.27 7.80 -7.67
N ILE A 65 -12.80 8.04 -8.91
CA ILE A 65 -11.45 7.67 -9.35
C ILE A 65 -10.38 8.36 -8.49
N LEU A 66 -10.57 9.66 -8.20
CA LEU A 66 -9.60 10.41 -7.40
C LEU A 66 -9.66 10.07 -5.91
N ARG A 67 -10.84 9.70 -5.38
CA ARG A 67 -10.99 9.17 -4.02
C ARG A 67 -10.27 7.83 -3.86
N ASP A 68 -10.50 6.89 -4.77
CA ASP A 68 -9.80 5.59 -4.78
C ASP A 68 -8.28 5.78 -4.80
N ARG A 69 -7.82 6.81 -5.53
CA ARG A 69 -6.39 7.13 -5.61
C ARG A 69 -5.84 7.75 -4.34
N LEU A 70 -6.57 8.68 -3.72
CA LEU A 70 -6.23 9.22 -2.40
C LEU A 70 -6.09 8.09 -1.38
N ASP A 71 -7.09 7.20 -1.31
CA ASP A 71 -7.14 6.07 -0.39
C ASP A 71 -5.97 5.11 -0.62
N TYR A 72 -5.64 4.81 -1.88
CA TYR A 72 -4.47 4.00 -2.22
C TYR A 72 -3.17 4.61 -1.67
N TYR A 73 -2.95 5.91 -1.85
CA TYR A 73 -1.72 6.55 -1.39
C TYR A 73 -1.68 6.76 0.11
N ASP A 74 -2.81 6.98 0.77
CA ASP A 74 -2.86 7.03 2.24
C ASP A 74 -2.62 5.64 2.85
N ALA A 75 -3.10 4.59 2.21
CA ALA A 75 -2.73 3.22 2.54
C ALA A 75 -1.24 2.93 2.28
N GLU A 76 -0.65 3.46 1.20
CA GLU A 76 0.80 3.32 0.95
C GLU A 76 1.66 4.12 1.95
N LYS A 77 1.23 5.32 2.36
CA LYS A 77 1.91 6.10 3.42
C LYS A 77 1.96 5.31 4.72
N THR A 78 0.88 4.60 5.06
CA THR A 78 0.81 3.76 6.27
C THR A 78 1.44 2.37 6.09
N LYS A 79 1.67 1.94 4.85
CA LYS A 79 2.43 0.72 4.50
C LYS A 79 3.93 0.87 4.74
N HIS A 80 4.43 2.08 5.03
CA HIS A 80 5.73 2.25 5.68
C HIS A 80 5.68 1.60 7.06
N PHE A 81 6.03 0.31 7.05
CA PHE A 81 6.29 -0.47 8.23
C PHE A 81 7.33 0.27 9.09
N ASP A 82 6.91 0.83 10.23
CA ASP A 82 7.84 1.50 11.12
C ASP A 82 8.76 0.44 11.76
N TRP A 83 9.93 0.30 11.16
CA TRP A 83 10.98 -0.63 11.56
C TRP A 83 11.43 -0.38 13.00
N ARG A 84 11.34 0.87 13.49
CA ARG A 84 11.73 1.23 14.86
C ARG A 84 10.70 0.71 15.84
N ILE A 85 9.41 0.95 15.60
CA ILE A 85 8.31 0.44 16.42
C ILE A 85 8.36 -1.09 16.47
N SER A 86 8.57 -1.73 15.32
CA SER A 86 8.58 -3.20 15.22
C SER A 86 9.81 -3.80 15.92
N ARG A 87 10.98 -3.18 15.79
CA ARG A 87 12.20 -3.59 16.52
C ARG A 87 12.04 -3.44 18.04
N GLU A 88 11.48 -2.33 18.51
CA GLU A 88 11.20 -2.11 19.93
C GLU A 88 10.17 -3.13 20.45
N ARG A 89 9.10 -3.38 19.70
CA ARG A 89 8.08 -4.38 20.03
C ARG A 89 8.67 -5.79 20.14
N PHE A 90 9.49 -6.21 19.19
CA PHE A 90 10.13 -7.53 19.23
C PHE A 90 11.12 -7.67 20.39
N ARG A 91 11.88 -6.62 20.71
CA ARG A 91 12.76 -6.62 21.89
C ARG A 91 11.96 -6.78 23.17
N LYS A 92 10.87 -6.03 23.33
CA LYS A 92 9.95 -6.18 24.48
C LYS A 92 9.37 -7.58 24.54
N LEU A 93 8.89 -8.12 23.43
CA LEU A 93 8.33 -9.47 23.35
C LEU A 93 9.33 -10.56 23.78
N LEU A 94 10.61 -10.39 23.44
CA LEU A 94 11.67 -11.30 23.86
C LEU A 94 11.97 -11.15 25.36
N VAL A 95 12.15 -9.92 25.85
CA VAL A 95 12.50 -9.60 27.26
C VAL A 95 11.37 -9.95 28.23
N GLU A 96 10.13 -9.60 27.90
CA GLU A 96 8.95 -9.77 28.76
C GLU A 96 8.42 -11.21 28.74
N GLY A 97 9.06 -12.13 28.01
CA GLY A 97 8.60 -13.53 27.99
C GLY A 97 7.31 -13.76 27.19
N GLY A 98 6.80 -12.75 26.48
CA GLY A 98 5.56 -12.82 25.72
C GLY A 98 5.51 -13.94 24.67
N LYS A 99 4.30 -14.42 24.36
CA LYS A 99 4.06 -15.47 23.36
C LYS A 99 4.41 -14.93 21.97
N VAL A 100 5.32 -15.61 21.27
CA VAL A 100 5.70 -15.28 19.89
C VAL A 100 4.78 -16.02 18.92
N THR A 101 4.21 -15.30 17.96
CA THR A 101 3.35 -15.87 16.93
C THR A 101 4.09 -16.04 15.60
N GLY A 102 3.54 -16.85 14.68
CA GLY A 102 4.11 -17.00 13.34
C GLY A 102 4.11 -15.69 12.54
N ALA A 103 3.17 -14.79 12.83
CA ALA A 103 3.13 -13.44 12.25
C ALA A 103 4.36 -12.62 12.67
N ASP A 104 4.74 -12.66 13.96
CA ASP A 104 5.91 -11.95 14.48
C ASP A 104 7.22 -12.43 13.82
N VAL A 105 7.34 -13.75 13.58
CA VAL A 105 8.51 -14.33 12.91
C VAL A 105 8.61 -13.88 11.45
N GLN A 106 7.49 -13.86 10.72
CA GLN A 106 7.44 -13.39 9.34
C GLN A 106 7.73 -11.90 9.25
N GLU A 107 7.23 -11.13 10.21
CA GLU A 107 7.43 -9.70 10.28
C GLU A 107 8.89 -9.33 10.62
N ALA A 108 9.52 -10.04 11.57
CA ALA A 108 10.94 -9.91 11.86
C ALA A 108 11.84 -10.33 10.69
N TYR A 109 11.43 -11.35 9.92
CA TYR A 109 12.11 -11.75 8.69
C TYR A 109 12.08 -10.63 7.64
N ARG A 110 10.92 -10.01 7.42
CA ARG A 110 10.79 -8.87 6.49
C ARG A 110 11.66 -7.71 6.94
N LEU A 111 11.64 -7.37 8.24
CA LEU A 111 12.48 -6.33 8.83
C LEU A 111 13.98 -6.59 8.59
N ALA A 112 14.46 -7.81 8.85
CA ALA A 112 15.86 -8.17 8.66
C ALA A 112 16.28 -8.20 7.17
N LYS A 113 15.35 -8.51 6.26
CA LYS A 113 15.59 -8.48 4.81
C LYS A 113 15.67 -7.06 4.25
N HIS A 114 14.83 -6.14 4.73
CA HIS A 114 14.81 -4.75 4.27
C HIS A 114 15.98 -3.92 4.83
N THR A 115 16.38 -4.19 6.08
CA THR A 115 17.51 -3.50 6.73
C THR A 115 18.49 -4.54 7.26
N PRO A 116 19.34 -5.13 6.41
CA PRO A 116 20.24 -6.20 6.81
C PRO A 116 21.30 -5.67 7.79
N SER A 117 21.13 -6.02 9.07
CA SER A 117 22.12 -5.78 10.12
C SER A 117 22.24 -7.02 11.00
N VAL A 118 23.42 -7.22 11.59
CA VAL A 118 23.69 -8.35 12.49
C VAL A 118 22.66 -8.39 13.64
N GLU A 119 22.27 -7.22 14.15
CA GLU A 119 21.27 -7.11 15.20
C GLU A 119 19.87 -7.58 14.77
N LEU A 120 19.41 -7.20 13.57
CA LEU A 120 18.08 -7.58 13.09
C LEU A 120 18.03 -9.07 12.68
N MET A 121 19.12 -9.61 12.16
CA MET A 121 19.26 -11.04 11.89
C MET A 121 19.28 -11.87 13.18
N SER A 122 19.94 -11.35 14.22
CA SER A 122 19.92 -11.94 15.58
C SER A 122 18.50 -11.91 16.17
N LEU A 123 17.80 -10.77 16.06
CA LEU A 123 16.42 -10.60 16.54
C LEU A 123 15.44 -11.59 15.88
N TYR A 124 15.51 -11.75 14.56
CA TYR A 124 14.74 -12.75 13.82
C TYR A 124 15.05 -14.17 14.31
N SER A 125 16.33 -14.51 14.47
CA SER A 125 16.75 -15.84 14.91
C SER A 125 16.25 -16.18 16.32
N GLN A 126 16.24 -15.20 17.22
CA GLN A 126 15.72 -15.34 18.58
C GLN A 126 14.20 -15.55 18.59
N LEU A 127 13.44 -14.77 17.82
CA LEU A 127 11.99 -14.93 17.69
C LEU A 127 11.63 -16.28 17.08
N LYS A 128 12.35 -16.72 16.04
CA LYS A 128 12.16 -18.02 15.41
C LYS A 128 12.39 -19.17 16.40
N ARG A 129 13.44 -19.10 17.21
CA ARG A 129 13.72 -20.09 18.26
C ARG A 129 12.60 -20.11 19.31
N LYS A 130 12.21 -18.95 19.84
CA LYS A 130 11.16 -18.83 20.86
C LYS A 130 9.78 -19.30 20.37
N HIS A 131 9.46 -19.08 19.09
CA HIS A 131 8.27 -19.66 18.46
C HIS A 131 8.34 -21.20 18.37
N GLY A 132 9.52 -21.75 18.07
CA GLY A 132 9.73 -23.19 17.99
C GLY A 132 9.71 -23.91 19.34
N GLU A 133 10.06 -23.22 20.43
CA GLU A 133 10.03 -23.72 21.81
C GLU A 133 8.63 -23.68 22.45
N GLY A 134 7.72 -22.85 21.91
CA GLY A 134 6.36 -22.69 22.40
C GLY A 134 5.30 -23.56 21.69
N ASN A 135 5.73 -24.50 20.85
CA ASN A 135 4.90 -25.50 20.15
C ASN A 135 5.15 -26.90 20.71
#